data_AF-M9RSF2-F1
#
_entry.id   AF-M9RSF2-F1
#
_cell.length_a   1.000
_cell.length_b   1.000
_cell.length_c   1.000
_cell.angle_alpha   90.00
_cell.angle_beta   90.00
_cell.angle_gamma   90.00
#
_symmetry.space_group_name_H-M   'P 1'
#
loop_
_entity.id
_entity.type
_entity.pdbx_description
1 polymer ?
#
loop_
_entity_poly.entity_id
_entity_poly.type
_entity_poly.pdbx_seq_one_letter_code
_entity_poly.pdbx_strand_id
1 'polypeptide(L)'
;MVKCPFDIHIGFARDDKGKPVLRNLAGTQSSIRASKLGEKLHLTSEVEWRNKGIPTIQLTLPYVFIADEPVYMSQVSPFMHYTKDPLPGTIFGGRFPINVWPRPLMWAFEWHEPDKPIKIKRGDPLFYAGFETQSPERSIVVTKTEVTPELTEYMDMISGAVNYTPAPELT
;
A
#
# COMPACT_ATOMS: atom_id res chain seq x y z
N MET A 1 12.06 -5.40 4.50
CA MET A 1 10.74 -5.24 5.17
C MET A 1 10.37 -3.78 5.21
N VAL A 2 9.15 -3.43 4.83
CA VAL A 2 8.62 -2.06 4.93
C VAL A 2 7.76 -1.96 6.19
N LYS A 3 8.09 -0.99 7.04
CA LYS A 3 7.41 -0.74 8.32
C LYS A 3 6.35 0.34 8.18
N CYS A 4 5.30 0.27 8.99
CA CYS A 4 4.28 1.30 9.04
C CYS A 4 4.88 2.60 9.63
N PRO A 5 4.79 3.74 8.93
CA PRO A 5 5.26 5.02 9.47
C PRO A 5 4.26 5.66 10.43
N PHE A 6 3.07 5.07 10.59
CA PHE A 6 1.94 5.67 11.30
C PHE A 6 1.36 4.73 12.37
N ASP A 7 0.70 5.31 13.37
CA ASP A 7 -0.20 4.57 14.25
C ASP A 7 -1.61 4.59 13.63
N ILE A 8 -2.13 3.42 13.31
CA ILE A 8 -3.42 3.23 12.64
C ILE A 8 -4.33 2.44 13.60
N HIS A 9 -5.49 3.01 13.91
CA HIS A 9 -6.55 2.29 14.59
C HIS A 9 -7.88 2.75 14.01
N ILE A 10 -8.43 1.94 13.12
CA ILE A 10 -9.58 2.30 12.29
C ILE A 10 -10.63 1.19 12.30
N GLY A 11 -11.89 1.58 12.15
CA GLY A 11 -13.03 0.70 11.94
C GLY A 11 -13.72 1.01 10.62
N PHE A 12 -14.38 0.01 10.06
CA PHE A 12 -15.27 0.21 8.92
C PHE A 12 -16.68 0.57 9.41
N ALA A 13 -17.37 1.42 8.68
CA ALA A 13 -18.79 1.66 8.89
C ALA A 13 -19.47 2.14 7.63
N ARG A 14 -20.81 2.25 7.70
CA ARG A 14 -21.61 3.01 6.76
C ARG A 14 -22.14 4.26 7.44
N ASP A 15 -22.20 5.36 6.70
CA ASP A 15 -22.86 6.59 7.15
C ASP A 15 -24.39 6.48 7.07
N ASP A 16 -25.10 7.54 7.45
CA ASP A 16 -26.58 7.57 7.46
C ASP A 16 -27.20 7.39 6.06
N LYS A 17 -26.41 7.54 5.00
CA LYS A 17 -26.81 7.32 3.60
C LYS A 17 -26.37 5.94 3.08
N GLY A 18 -25.82 5.10 3.94
CA GLY A 18 -25.29 3.79 3.58
C GLY A 18 -23.93 3.83 2.89
N LYS A 19 -23.26 4.99 2.79
CA LYS A 19 -21.96 5.10 2.12
C LYS A 19 -20.85 4.53 3.01
N PRO A 20 -19.95 3.70 2.46
CA PRO A 20 -18.77 3.24 3.19
C PRO A 20 -17.88 4.37 3.68
N VAL A 21 -17.47 4.31 4.94
CA VAL A 21 -16.58 5.29 5.59
C VAL A 21 -15.58 4.61 6.53
N LEU A 22 -14.42 5.24 6.72
CA LEU A 22 -13.47 4.86 7.76
C LEU A 22 -13.78 5.64 9.05
N ARG A 23 -13.88 4.93 10.17
CA ARG A 23 -14.00 5.53 11.51
C ARG A 23 -12.64 5.51 12.18
N ASN A 24 -12.19 6.66 12.69
CA ASN A 24 -11.00 6.72 13.52
C ASN A 24 -11.32 6.24 14.94
N LEU A 25 -10.72 5.11 15.34
CA LEU A 25 -10.90 4.50 16.67
C LEU A 25 -9.79 4.88 17.65
N ALA A 26 -8.77 5.64 17.22
CA ALA A 26 -7.70 6.13 18.08
C ALA A 26 -8.13 7.31 18.97
N GLY A 27 -9.26 7.96 18.69
CA GLY A 27 -9.74 9.12 19.44
C GLY A 27 -8.69 10.24 19.52
N THR A 28 -8.57 10.88 20.69
CA THR A 28 -7.54 11.91 20.98
C THR A 28 -6.12 11.35 21.18
N GLN A 29 -5.96 10.02 21.23
CA GLN A 29 -4.67 9.36 21.43
C GLN A 29 -3.89 9.10 20.14
N SER A 30 -4.39 9.54 18.98
CA SER A 30 -3.65 9.40 17.73
C SER A 30 -2.41 10.28 17.73
N SER A 31 -1.23 9.67 17.56
CA SER A 31 0.07 10.37 17.44
C SER A 31 0.17 11.22 16.17
N ILE A 32 -0.80 11.10 15.27
CA ILE A 32 -0.94 11.83 14.02
C ILE A 32 -2.30 12.51 14.03
N ARG A 33 -2.35 13.81 13.70
CA ARG A 33 -3.63 14.49 13.52
C ARG A 33 -4.46 13.70 12.51
N ALA A 34 -5.71 13.37 12.85
CA ALA A 34 -6.60 12.57 12.02
C ALA A 34 -6.68 13.05 10.55
N SER A 35 -6.54 14.37 10.32
CA SER A 35 -6.46 14.96 8.99
C SER A 35 -5.30 14.44 8.13
N LYS A 36 -4.08 14.34 8.70
CA LYS A 36 -2.90 13.84 7.97
C LYS A 36 -2.96 12.35 7.67
N LEU A 37 -3.59 11.55 8.53
CA LEU A 37 -3.80 10.14 8.23
C LEU A 37 -4.85 9.98 7.12
N GLY A 38 -5.94 10.76 7.15
CA GLY A 38 -6.96 10.76 6.09
C GLY A 38 -6.45 11.20 4.71
N GLU A 39 -5.39 12.02 4.66
CA GLU A 39 -4.70 12.38 3.41
C GLU A 39 -3.87 11.24 2.81
N LYS A 40 -3.53 10.21 3.59
CA LYS A 40 -2.68 9.10 3.15
C LYS A 40 -3.40 7.76 3.11
N LEU A 41 -4.46 7.61 3.90
CA LEU A 41 -5.25 6.39 4.03
C LEU A 41 -6.62 6.61 3.40
N HIS A 42 -6.85 5.93 2.28
CA HIS A 42 -8.06 6.07 1.49
C HIS A 42 -8.86 4.78 1.49
N LEU A 43 -10.17 4.89 1.63
CA LEU A 43 -11.10 3.82 1.30
C LEU A 43 -11.46 3.95 -0.18
N THR A 44 -11.18 2.90 -0.95
CA THR A 44 -11.51 2.85 -2.38
C THR A 44 -13.02 2.84 -2.59
N SER A 45 -13.46 3.22 -3.79
CA SER A 45 -14.89 3.25 -4.10
C SER A 45 -15.49 1.84 -4.04
N GLU A 46 -16.73 1.70 -3.56
CA GLU A 46 -17.40 0.40 -3.43
C GLU A 46 -17.50 -0.36 -4.76
N VAL A 47 -17.57 0.37 -5.87
CA VAL A 47 -17.60 -0.22 -7.23
C VAL A 47 -16.25 -0.81 -7.65
N GLU A 48 -15.15 -0.42 -7.00
CA GLU A 48 -13.80 -0.90 -7.28
C GLU A 48 -13.42 -2.11 -6.42
N TRP A 49 -14.26 -2.46 -5.42
CA TRP A 49 -13.99 -3.59 -4.56
C TRP A 49 -14.11 -4.88 -5.35
N ARG A 50 -13.08 -5.73 -5.26
CA ARG A 50 -13.04 -7.03 -5.93
C ARG A 50 -14.22 -7.92 -5.55
N ASN A 51 -14.64 -7.84 -4.28
CA ASN A 51 -15.71 -8.66 -3.72
C ASN A 51 -16.72 -7.76 -3.00
N LYS A 52 -18.01 -8.01 -3.23
CA LYS A 52 -19.08 -7.25 -2.57
C LYS A 52 -18.99 -7.39 -1.05
N GLY A 53 -18.98 -6.26 -0.35
CA GLY A 53 -18.92 -6.24 1.11
C GLY A 53 -17.53 -6.47 1.70
N ILE A 54 -16.49 -6.54 0.86
CA ILE A 54 -15.09 -6.63 1.29
C ILE A 54 -14.37 -5.32 0.93
N PRO A 55 -14.27 -4.37 1.87
CA PRO A 55 -13.70 -3.06 1.59
C PRO A 55 -12.22 -3.14 1.26
N THR A 56 -11.78 -2.32 0.30
CA THR A 56 -10.35 -2.15 0.02
C THR A 56 -9.87 -0.78 0.48
N ILE A 57 -8.82 -0.77 1.29
CA ILE A 57 -8.15 0.47 1.73
C ILE A 57 -6.76 0.56 1.11
N GLN A 58 -6.28 1.78 0.91
CA GLN A 58 -4.96 2.07 0.37
C GLN A 58 -4.26 3.09 1.25
N LEU A 59 -3.07 2.74 1.73
CA LEU A 59 -2.18 3.64 2.45
C LEU A 59 -1.01 4.03 1.56
N THR A 60 -0.90 5.30 1.22
CA THR A 60 0.22 5.86 0.45
C THR A 60 1.47 5.95 1.31
N LEU A 61 2.59 5.42 0.81
CA LEU A 61 3.88 5.38 1.52
C LEU A 61 4.92 6.28 0.84
N PRO A 62 5.87 6.85 1.61
CA PRO A 62 6.93 7.72 1.08
C PRO A 62 8.12 6.93 0.52
N TYR A 63 7.87 5.76 -0.09
CA TYR A 63 8.92 4.89 -0.60
C TYR A 63 8.76 4.68 -2.10
N VAL A 64 9.85 4.85 -2.84
CA VAL A 64 9.99 4.47 -4.24
C VAL A 64 11.26 3.64 -4.33
N PHE A 65 11.21 2.53 -5.06
CA PHE A 65 12.39 1.74 -5.40
C PHE A 65 12.63 1.88 -6.90
N ILE A 66 13.90 2.05 -7.27
CA ILE A 66 14.36 2.21 -8.65
C ILE A 66 15.58 1.31 -8.88
N ALA A 67 15.83 0.96 -10.14
CA ALA A 67 17.04 0.28 -10.57
C ALA A 67 17.35 0.67 -12.02
N ASP A 68 18.63 0.74 -12.38
CA ASP A 68 19.06 1.05 -13.75
C ASP A 68 18.99 -0.18 -14.69
N GLU A 69 18.75 -1.36 -14.13
CA GLU A 69 18.71 -2.64 -14.84
C GLU A 69 17.43 -3.42 -14.50
N PRO A 70 17.05 -4.45 -15.27
CA PRO A 70 15.86 -5.27 -15.00
C PRO A 70 15.87 -5.91 -13.60
N VAL A 71 15.13 -5.28 -12.68
CA VAL A 71 14.87 -5.75 -11.32
C VAL A 71 13.37 -5.74 -11.07
N TYR A 72 12.85 -6.85 -10.56
CA TYR A 72 11.47 -6.95 -10.11
C TYR A 72 11.41 -6.79 -8.60
N MET A 73 10.43 -6.04 -8.12
CA MET A 73 10.07 -6.03 -6.71
C MET A 73 8.77 -6.79 -6.50
N SER A 74 8.77 -7.69 -5.52
CA SER A 74 7.60 -8.41 -5.03
C SER A 74 7.18 -7.86 -3.68
N GLN A 75 5.93 -7.40 -3.57
CA GLN A 75 5.27 -7.03 -2.33
C GLN A 75 4.44 -8.20 -1.83
N VAL A 76 4.79 -8.74 -0.66
CA VAL A 76 4.10 -9.90 -0.04
C VAL A 76 3.81 -9.64 1.43
N SER A 77 2.79 -10.33 1.97
CA SER A 77 2.44 -10.25 3.39
C SER A 77 3.66 -10.51 4.28
N PRO A 78 3.75 -9.93 5.48
CA PRO A 78 4.88 -10.13 6.38
C PRO A 78 4.82 -11.50 7.10
N PHE A 79 4.79 -12.60 6.33
CA PHE A 79 4.46 -13.94 6.78
C PHE A 79 5.44 -14.57 7.79
N MET A 80 6.65 -14.01 7.98
CA MET A 80 7.60 -14.45 9.02
C MET A 80 7.58 -13.55 10.26
N HIS A 81 6.66 -12.60 10.38
CA HIS A 81 6.45 -11.84 11.62
C HIS A 81 5.26 -12.40 12.38
N TYR A 82 5.49 -12.79 13.64
CA TYR A 82 4.42 -13.15 14.55
C TYR A 82 3.63 -11.90 14.95
N THR A 83 2.32 -11.95 14.74
CA THR A 83 1.35 -10.96 15.21
C THR A 83 0.35 -11.66 16.12
N LYS A 84 0.32 -11.27 17.40
CA LYS A 84 -0.63 -11.84 18.38
C LYS A 84 -2.08 -11.71 17.90
N ASP A 85 -2.40 -10.52 17.38
CA ASP A 85 -3.70 -10.20 16.81
C ASP A 85 -3.48 -9.98 15.30
N PRO A 86 -3.77 -10.97 14.43
CA PRO A 86 -3.58 -10.83 12.99
C PRO A 86 -4.56 -9.79 12.41
N LEU A 87 -4.18 -9.18 11.30
CA LEU A 87 -5.05 -8.24 10.60
C LEU A 87 -6.29 -8.98 10.03
N PRO A 88 -7.47 -8.34 10.03
CA PRO A 88 -8.74 -8.92 9.57
C PRO A 88 -8.87 -8.98 8.04
N GLY A 89 -7.84 -9.47 7.37
CA GLY A 89 -7.77 -9.47 5.91
C GLY A 89 -6.37 -9.71 5.37
N THR A 90 -6.14 -9.33 4.11
CA THR A 90 -4.88 -9.58 3.42
C THR A 90 -4.44 -8.38 2.59
N ILE A 91 -3.14 -8.26 2.35
CA ILE A 91 -2.64 -7.22 1.46
C ILE A 91 -2.92 -7.58 0.00
N PHE A 92 -3.10 -6.57 -0.85
CA PHE A 92 -2.93 -6.72 -2.29
C PHE A 92 -1.43 -6.70 -2.61
N GLY A 93 -0.84 -7.90 -2.61
CA GLY A 93 0.52 -8.11 -3.05
C GLY A 93 0.65 -8.03 -4.57
N GLY A 94 1.88 -7.91 -5.06
CA GLY A 94 2.14 -7.86 -6.49
C GLY A 94 3.62 -7.86 -6.81
N ARG A 95 3.94 -8.20 -8.06
CA ARG A 95 5.30 -8.20 -8.61
C ARG A 95 5.36 -7.24 -9.78
N PHE A 96 6.30 -6.30 -9.77
CA PHE A 96 6.42 -5.30 -10.84
C PHE A 96 7.89 -4.89 -11.08
N PRO A 97 8.23 -4.49 -12.32
CA PRO A 97 9.59 -4.10 -12.67
C PRO A 97 9.88 -2.66 -12.21
N ILE A 98 10.86 -2.47 -11.33
CA ILE A 98 11.18 -1.15 -10.75
C ILE A 98 12.07 -0.28 -11.64
N ASN A 99 12.64 -0.85 -12.70
CA ASN A 99 13.47 -0.11 -13.65
C ASN A 99 12.65 0.66 -14.70
N VAL A 100 11.51 0.11 -15.12
CA VAL A 100 10.62 0.73 -16.13
C VAL A 100 9.31 1.24 -15.56
N TRP A 101 8.87 0.70 -14.41
CA TRP A 101 7.67 1.16 -13.70
C TRP A 101 8.00 1.42 -12.23
N PRO A 102 8.88 2.37 -11.93
CA PRO A 102 8.99 2.87 -10.58
C PRO A 102 7.71 3.60 -10.20
N ARG A 103 7.26 3.40 -8.95
CA ARG A 103 6.05 4.05 -8.44
C ARG A 103 6.15 4.26 -6.94
N PRO A 104 5.52 5.31 -6.38
CA PRO A 104 5.28 5.40 -4.95
C PRO A 104 4.59 4.13 -4.46
N LEU A 105 5.13 3.52 -3.42
CA LEU A 105 4.55 2.31 -2.86
C LEU A 105 3.24 2.65 -2.15
N MET A 106 2.31 1.71 -2.26
CA MET A 106 1.06 1.73 -1.53
C MET A 106 0.92 0.42 -0.77
N TRP A 107 0.40 0.51 0.44
CA TRP A 107 -0.13 -0.64 1.14
C TRP A 107 -1.63 -0.72 0.89
N ALA A 108 -2.00 -1.55 -0.08
CA ALA A 108 -3.39 -1.87 -0.37
C ALA A 108 -3.81 -3.11 0.44
N PHE A 109 -4.99 -3.07 1.04
CA PHE A 109 -5.46 -4.12 1.95
C PHE A 109 -6.94 -4.43 1.70
N GLU A 110 -7.24 -5.71 1.50
CA GLU A 110 -8.57 -6.28 1.39
C GLU A 110 -9.07 -6.67 2.78
N TRP A 111 -10.10 -5.98 3.28
CA TRP A 111 -10.60 -6.10 4.65
C TRP A 111 -11.73 -7.13 4.73
N HIS A 112 -11.35 -8.41 4.82
CA HIS A 112 -12.28 -9.55 4.83
C HIS A 112 -13.26 -9.58 6.01
N GLU A 113 -12.84 -9.10 7.19
CA GLU A 113 -13.70 -9.05 8.38
C GLU A 113 -13.92 -7.59 8.81
N PRO A 114 -14.76 -6.81 8.11
CA PRO A 114 -14.89 -5.36 8.33
C PRO A 114 -15.45 -4.98 9.71
N ASP A 115 -16.11 -5.91 10.41
CA ASP A 115 -16.57 -5.72 11.79
C ASP A 115 -15.43 -5.72 12.81
N LYS A 116 -14.24 -6.24 12.43
CA LYS A 116 -13.04 -6.23 13.26
C LYS A 116 -12.16 -5.04 12.88
N PRO A 117 -11.64 -4.24 13.84
CA PRO A 117 -10.83 -3.07 13.54
C PRO A 117 -9.47 -3.45 12.96
N ILE A 118 -8.90 -2.54 12.15
CA ILE A 118 -7.49 -2.60 11.77
C ILE A 118 -6.69 -1.80 12.80
N LYS A 119 -5.71 -2.45 13.41
CA LYS A 119 -4.80 -1.85 14.38
C LYS A 119 -3.35 -2.16 14.01
N ILE A 120 -2.60 -1.13 13.64
CA ILE A 120 -1.19 -1.22 13.24
C ILE A 120 -0.45 -0.13 14.01
N LYS A 121 0.60 -0.48 14.74
CA LYS A 121 1.45 0.51 15.40
C LYS A 121 2.53 0.99 14.45
N ARG A 122 3.03 2.21 14.69
CA ARG A 122 4.24 2.68 14.01
C ARG A 122 5.37 1.69 14.25
N GLY A 123 6.03 1.27 13.16
CA GLY A 123 7.11 0.30 13.19
C GLY A 123 6.68 -1.15 12.92
N ASP A 124 5.39 -1.46 13.00
CA ASP A 124 4.86 -2.78 12.66
C ASP A 124 5.06 -3.08 11.16
N PRO A 125 5.18 -4.36 10.78
CA PRO A 125 5.42 -4.73 9.39
C PRO A 125 4.17 -4.53 8.52
N LEU A 126 4.27 -3.76 7.44
CA LEU A 126 3.19 -3.67 6.44
C LEU A 126 3.30 -4.79 5.41
N PHE A 127 4.52 -5.02 4.90
CA PHE A 127 4.82 -6.05 3.91
C PHE A 127 6.34 -6.30 3.83
N TYR A 128 6.69 -7.38 3.15
CA TYR A 128 8.04 -7.62 2.66
C TYR A 128 8.16 -7.15 1.21
N ALA A 129 9.25 -6.44 0.94
CA ALA A 129 9.72 -6.16 -0.40
C ALA A 129 10.84 -7.16 -0.69
N GLY A 130 10.61 -8.07 -1.62
CA GLY A 130 11.63 -8.94 -2.21
C GLY A 130 12.09 -8.35 -3.53
N PHE A 131 13.37 -8.54 -3.85
CA PHE A 131 13.95 -8.06 -5.11
C PHE A 131 14.52 -9.25 -5.86
N GLU A 132 14.33 -9.27 -7.18
CA GLU A 132 14.78 -10.34 -8.07
C GLU A 132 15.43 -9.72 -9.30
N THR A 133 16.64 -10.19 -9.62
CA THR A 133 17.27 -9.92 -10.92
C THR A 133 17.00 -11.07 -11.88
N GLN A 134 17.45 -10.95 -13.13
CA GLN A 134 17.38 -12.07 -14.08
C GLN A 134 18.22 -13.29 -13.66
N SER A 135 19.27 -13.08 -12.87
CA SER A 135 20.12 -14.14 -12.33
C SER A 135 19.81 -14.36 -10.85
N PRO A 136 19.31 -15.55 -10.44
CA PRO A 136 19.00 -15.85 -9.04
C PRO A 136 20.21 -15.78 -8.09
N GLU A 137 21.41 -16.06 -8.60
CA GLU A 137 22.65 -16.07 -7.81
C GLU A 137 23.21 -14.67 -7.55
N ARG A 138 22.67 -13.65 -8.22
CA ARG A 138 23.17 -12.29 -8.10
C ARG A 138 22.72 -11.68 -6.79
N SER A 139 23.69 -11.21 -6.00
CA SER A 139 23.41 -10.47 -4.77
C SER A 139 22.77 -9.11 -5.07
N ILE A 140 21.89 -8.70 -4.18
CA ILE A 140 21.18 -7.42 -4.26
C ILE A 140 21.52 -6.59 -3.03
N VAL A 141 21.91 -5.34 -3.26
CA VAL A 141 22.15 -4.35 -2.21
C VAL A 141 21.20 -3.20 -2.44
N VAL A 142 20.43 -2.85 -1.40
CA VAL A 142 19.52 -1.71 -1.42
C VAL A 142 20.17 -0.56 -0.68
N THR A 143 20.41 0.55 -1.37
CA THR A 143 20.99 1.77 -0.79
C THR A 143 19.95 2.89 -0.80
N LYS A 144 20.09 3.84 0.13
CA LYS A 144 19.33 5.09 0.06
C LYS A 144 20.01 5.99 -0.96
N THR A 145 19.21 6.62 -1.81
CA THR A 145 19.67 7.62 -2.77
C THR A 145 18.91 8.93 -2.58
N GLU A 146 19.49 10.02 -3.05
CA GLU A 146 18.85 11.32 -3.10
C GLU A 146 17.73 11.33 -4.14
N VAL A 147 16.66 12.08 -3.86
CA VAL A 147 15.61 12.33 -4.85
C VAL A 147 16.06 13.51 -5.70
N THR A 148 16.70 13.21 -6.83
CA THR A 148 17.21 14.23 -7.75
C THR A 148 16.06 14.84 -8.59
N PRO A 149 16.27 16.03 -9.20
CA PRO A 149 15.31 16.60 -10.14
C PRO A 149 15.00 15.67 -11.31
N GLU A 150 16.01 15.01 -11.89
CA GLU A 150 15.84 14.09 -13.02
C GLU A 150 14.98 12.88 -12.62
N LEU A 151 15.16 12.36 -11.41
CA LEU A 151 14.31 11.30 -10.88
C LEU A 151 12.87 11.79 -10.73
N THR A 152 12.66 13.01 -10.24
CA THR A 152 11.32 13.58 -10.08
C THR A 152 10.62 13.72 -11.43
N GLU A 153 11.30 14.28 -12.43
CA GLU A 153 10.78 14.40 -13.81
C GLU A 153 10.46 13.04 -14.43
N TYR A 154 11.33 12.03 -14.22
CA TYR A 154 11.09 10.68 -14.70
C TYR A 154 9.83 10.05 -14.07
N MET A 155 9.66 10.23 -12.75
CA MET A 155 8.49 9.74 -12.02
C MET A 155 7.19 10.42 -12.48
N ASP A 156 7.23 11.73 -12.75
CA ASP A 156 6.09 12.48 -13.25
C ASP A 156 5.70 12.04 -14.67
N MET A 157 6.69 11.82 -15.55
CA MET A 157 6.47 11.32 -16.91
C MET A 157 5.78 9.94 -16.90
N ILE A 158 6.26 9.00 -16.08
CA ILE A 158 5.68 7.66 -15.97
C ILE A 158 4.26 7.73 -15.39
N SER A 159 4.05 8.55 -14.35
CA SER A 159 2.73 8.71 -13.73
C SER A 159 1.68 9.24 -14.70
N GLY A 160 2.07 10.02 -15.71
CA GLY A 160 1.19 10.46 -16.79
C GLY A 160 0.76 9.34 -17.76
N ALA A 161 1.67 8.41 -18.08
CA ALA A 161 1.42 7.34 -19.05
C ALA A 161 0.44 6.26 -18.52
N VAL A 162 0.42 6.02 -17.21
CA VAL A 162 -0.36 4.94 -16.59
C VAL A 162 -1.85 5.24 -16.43
N ASN A 163 -2.27 6.49 -16.64
CA ASN A 163 -3.68 6.91 -16.59
C ASN A 163 -4.50 6.48 -17.81
N TYR A 164 -3.88 5.82 -18.80
CA TYR A 164 -4.55 5.20 -19.95
C TYR A 164 -4.67 3.68 -19.75
N THR A 165 -5.46 3.24 -18.77
CA THR A 165 -5.90 1.84 -18.73
C THR A 165 -7.26 1.77 -19.42
N PRO A 166 -7.40 1.12 -20.59
CA PRO A 166 -8.71 0.86 -21.16
C PRO A 166 -9.50 0.03 -20.15
N ALA A 167 -10.74 0.42 -19.86
CA ALA A 167 -11.63 -0.42 -19.09
C ALA A 167 -11.66 -1.82 -19.73
N PRO A 168 -11.55 -2.91 -18.96
CA PRO A 168 -11.71 -4.24 -19.54
C PRO A 168 -13.12 -4.29 -20.15
N GLU A 169 -13.18 -4.45 -21.48
CA GLU A 169 -14.43 -4.81 -22.14
C GLU A 169 -14.86 -6.16 -21.58
N LEU A 170 -15.94 -6.14 -20.82
CA LEU A 170 -16.62 -7.34 -20.34
C LEU A 170 -17.18 -8.06 -21.57
N THR A 171 -16.51 -9.12 -22.02
CA THR A 171 -17.07 -10.15 -22.91
C THR A 171 -17.86 -11.16 -22.12
#